data_AF-A0A839JMG7-F1
#
_entry.id   AF-A0A839JMG7-F1
#
_cell.length_a   1.000
_cell.length_b   1.000
_cell.length_c   1.000
_cell.angle_alpha   90.00
_cell.angle_beta   90.00
_cell.angle_gamma   90.00
#
_symmetry.space_group_name_H-M   'P 1'
#
loop_
_entity.id
_entity.type
_entity.pdbx_description
1 polymer ?
#
loop_
_entity_poly.entity_id
_entity_poly.type
_entity_poly.pdbx_seq_one_letter_code
_entity_poly.pdbx_strand_id
1 'polypeptide(L)'
;MRGITLFSRKKLVNLPEYFSDSTSSHFYSYLTGWLEVDFIDKLGEEVIGTNRQSLDWDNPDISKLRKYLQRMIRFLEKQWRKEREAKQTRKISDQANININEWLKTIPDEIKKDFGPILDSFRRNVDFPEKQNEIISTVKNLHGLVPEYPLLHWRYLHPTLKAAIEDCYKKGEYYTAVFEGVKKYITELQTKTASKLKDWNLLENIYALEKKKVGGDNQYFFPKRWSVIEKYKKLDNTDFDNETKSNIIQGHRNLVLAMWQAFRDPISHELVDELRSSGLYTEKDCLDALSLLSHLFRRLDDIQKTTTIQQATTYQ
;
A
#
# COMPACT_ATOMS: atom_id res chain seq x y z
N MET A 1 39.14 5.85 -25.30
CA MET A 1 38.96 4.51 -25.91
C MET A 1 37.96 3.73 -25.07
N ARG A 2 37.03 3.02 -25.69
CA ARG A 2 36.04 2.14 -25.05
C ARG A 2 36.13 0.77 -25.71
N GLY A 3 35.89 -0.30 -24.97
CA GLY A 3 36.13 -1.67 -25.39
C GLY A 3 37.36 -2.29 -24.71
N ILE A 4 37.63 -3.54 -25.04
CA ILE A 4 38.75 -4.31 -24.54
C ILE A 4 39.87 -4.30 -25.57
N THR A 5 41.08 -4.00 -25.10
CA THR A 5 42.30 -4.00 -25.91
C THR A 5 43.11 -5.27 -25.63
N LEU A 6 43.53 -5.95 -26.68
CA LEU A 6 44.38 -7.14 -26.56
C LEU A 6 45.86 -6.77 -26.76
N PHE A 7 46.71 -7.35 -25.91
CA PHE A 7 48.16 -7.23 -25.98
C PHE A 7 48.81 -8.59 -26.14
N SER A 8 49.92 -8.66 -26.86
CA SER A 8 50.81 -9.82 -26.88
C SER A 8 52.25 -9.34 -26.75
N ARG A 9 52.99 -9.90 -25.78
CA ARG A 9 54.34 -9.44 -25.40
C ARG A 9 54.39 -7.92 -25.22
N LYS A 10 53.39 -7.36 -24.53
CA LYS A 10 53.21 -5.92 -24.27
C LYS A 10 53.02 -5.03 -25.52
N LYS A 11 52.77 -5.63 -26.69
CA LYS A 11 52.46 -4.92 -27.93
C LYS A 11 50.97 -5.03 -28.25
N LEU A 12 50.38 -3.96 -28.76
CA LEU A 12 49.00 -3.95 -29.23
C LEU A 12 48.83 -5.00 -30.34
N VAL A 13 47.74 -5.77 -30.27
CA VAL A 13 47.36 -6.73 -31.32
C VAL A 13 45.92 -6.56 -31.80
N ASN A 14 45.11 -5.75 -31.11
CA ASN A 14 43.81 -5.32 -31.60
C ASN A 14 43.47 -3.89 -31.13
N LEU A 15 42.64 -3.18 -31.90
CA LEU A 15 42.02 -1.94 -31.43
C LEU A 15 40.90 -2.23 -30.42
N PRO A 16 40.61 -1.32 -29.47
CA PRO A 16 39.54 -1.54 -28.50
C PRO A 16 38.24 -2.02 -29.15
N GLU A 17 37.80 -3.23 -28.79
CA GLU A 17 36.59 -3.87 -29.33
C GLU A 17 35.72 -4.38 -28.19
N TYR A 18 34.40 -4.39 -28.37
CA TYR A 18 33.46 -4.88 -27.36
C TYR A 18 33.28 -6.39 -27.36
N PHE A 19 33.67 -7.08 -28.44
CA PHE A 19 33.51 -8.52 -28.61
C PHE A 19 32.09 -8.98 -28.26
N SER A 20 31.07 -8.32 -28.81
CA SER A 20 29.65 -8.62 -28.57
C SER A 20 28.84 -8.48 -29.84
N ASP A 21 27.80 -9.30 -29.96
CA ASP A 21 26.85 -9.28 -31.08
C ASP A 21 25.82 -8.13 -30.94
N SER A 22 25.68 -7.57 -29.73
CA SER A 22 24.82 -6.43 -29.43
C SER A 22 25.48 -5.49 -28.43
N THR A 23 25.37 -4.19 -28.66
CA THR A 23 25.95 -3.13 -27.82
C THR A 23 24.95 -2.06 -27.41
N SER A 24 23.64 -2.37 -27.42
CA SER A 24 22.58 -1.41 -27.08
C SER A 24 22.50 -1.06 -25.58
N SER A 25 23.18 -1.83 -24.73
CA SER A 25 23.22 -1.65 -23.29
C SER A 25 24.13 -0.47 -22.87
N HIS A 26 23.72 0.30 -21.85
CA HIS A 26 24.54 1.40 -21.31
C HIS A 26 25.85 0.89 -20.67
N PHE A 27 25.95 -0.41 -20.36
CA PHE A 27 27.21 -1.05 -19.95
C PHE A 27 28.37 -0.71 -20.90
N TYR A 28 28.15 -0.76 -22.21
CA TYR A 28 29.18 -0.54 -23.23
C TYR A 28 29.69 0.91 -23.29
N SER A 29 28.93 1.88 -22.77
CA SER A 29 29.33 3.28 -22.67
C SER A 29 30.51 3.50 -21.71
N TYR A 30 30.72 2.58 -20.76
CA TYR A 30 31.78 2.66 -19.75
C TYR A 30 32.75 1.49 -19.80
N LEU A 31 32.47 0.47 -20.59
CA LEU A 31 33.34 -0.70 -20.72
C LEU A 31 34.70 -0.28 -21.29
N THR A 32 35.74 -0.51 -20.50
CA THR A 32 37.14 -0.35 -20.89
C THR A 32 37.95 -1.43 -20.19
N GLY A 33 38.98 -1.94 -20.85
CA GLY A 33 39.86 -2.93 -20.25
C GLY A 33 40.92 -3.42 -21.22
N TRP A 34 41.79 -4.29 -20.72
CA TRP A 34 42.83 -4.90 -21.52
C TRP A 34 43.10 -6.34 -21.08
N LEU A 35 43.64 -7.14 -21.99
CA LEU A 35 44.02 -8.53 -21.73
C LEU A 35 45.33 -8.87 -22.45
N GLU A 36 46.26 -9.52 -21.74
CA GLU A 36 47.44 -10.13 -22.36
C GLU A 36 47.11 -11.53 -22.89
N VAL A 37 47.39 -11.76 -24.17
CA VAL A 37 47.10 -12.97 -24.92
C VAL A 37 48.38 -13.53 -25.57
N ASP A 38 49.46 -13.61 -24.80
CA ASP A 38 50.82 -13.97 -25.26
C ASP A 38 50.93 -15.31 -26.02
N PHE A 39 49.93 -16.19 -25.89
CA PHE A 39 49.89 -17.46 -26.60
C PHE A 39 49.73 -17.29 -28.11
N ILE A 40 49.19 -16.16 -28.59
CA ILE A 40 48.97 -15.96 -30.04
C ILE A 40 50.27 -15.87 -30.83
N ASP A 41 51.35 -15.38 -30.22
CA ASP A 41 52.68 -15.35 -30.85
C ASP A 41 53.27 -16.76 -31.05
N LYS A 42 52.64 -17.81 -30.48
CA LYS A 42 53.06 -19.21 -30.65
C LYS A 42 52.25 -19.94 -31.74
N LEU A 43 51.21 -19.31 -32.29
CA LEU A 43 50.28 -19.92 -33.26
C LEU A 43 50.75 -19.80 -34.73
N GLY A 44 51.91 -19.17 -35.00
CA GLY A 44 52.46 -18.93 -36.34
C GLY A 44 52.34 -17.46 -36.79
N GLU A 45 53.03 -17.09 -37.88
CA GLU A 45 53.20 -15.67 -38.27
C GLU A 45 51.94 -14.99 -38.89
N GLU A 46 50.86 -15.72 -39.17
CA GLU A 46 49.71 -15.18 -39.94
C GLU A 46 48.46 -14.82 -39.10
N VAL A 47 48.52 -14.85 -37.76
CA VAL A 47 47.34 -14.59 -36.90
C VAL A 47 47.15 -13.13 -36.47
N ILE A 48 48.18 -12.29 -36.59
CA ILE A 48 48.14 -10.86 -36.26
C ILE A 48 48.17 -10.08 -37.58
N GLY A 49 47.16 -9.24 -37.81
CA GLY A 49 47.13 -8.40 -39.02
C GLY A 49 48.39 -7.53 -39.15
N THR A 50 48.80 -7.23 -40.38
CA THR A 50 50.06 -6.50 -40.67
C THR A 50 50.15 -5.15 -39.94
N ASN A 51 49.02 -4.48 -39.73
CA ASN A 51 48.93 -3.21 -39.00
C ASN A 51 48.78 -3.38 -37.47
N ARG A 52 48.70 -4.62 -36.97
CA ARG A 52 48.47 -5.02 -35.56
C ARG A 52 47.21 -4.42 -34.94
N GLN A 53 46.21 -4.12 -35.76
CA GLN A 53 44.91 -3.56 -35.33
C GLN A 53 43.81 -4.62 -35.24
N SER A 54 44.05 -5.82 -35.75
CA SER A 54 43.10 -6.93 -35.74
C SER A 54 43.83 -8.28 -35.68
N LEU A 55 43.11 -9.29 -35.22
CA LEU A 55 43.51 -10.69 -35.28
C LEU A 55 42.72 -11.39 -36.40
N ASP A 56 43.28 -12.46 -36.97
CA ASP A 56 42.52 -13.33 -37.87
C ASP A 56 41.48 -14.12 -37.07
N TRP A 57 40.23 -13.66 -37.11
CA TRP A 57 39.12 -14.28 -36.38
C TRP A 57 38.60 -15.58 -36.99
N ASP A 58 38.99 -15.88 -38.24
CA ASP A 58 38.61 -17.11 -38.94
C ASP A 58 39.55 -18.27 -38.58
N ASN A 59 40.75 -17.97 -38.05
CA ASN A 59 41.64 -18.97 -37.48
C ASN A 59 40.94 -19.75 -36.34
N PRO A 60 40.98 -21.10 -36.34
CA PRO A 60 40.28 -21.92 -35.34
C PRO A 60 40.62 -21.61 -33.88
N ASP A 61 41.86 -21.24 -33.58
CA ASP A 61 42.31 -20.95 -32.21
C ASP A 61 41.95 -19.52 -31.77
N ILE A 62 42.05 -18.55 -32.67
CA ILE A 62 41.61 -17.17 -32.40
C ILE A 62 40.08 -17.08 -32.31
N SER A 63 39.35 -17.90 -33.08
CA SER A 63 37.89 -18.04 -32.95
C SER A 63 37.48 -18.53 -31.56
N LYS A 64 38.25 -19.45 -30.94
CA LYS A 64 38.04 -19.87 -29.55
C LYS A 64 38.27 -18.70 -28.58
N LEU A 65 39.31 -17.90 -28.79
CA LEU A 65 39.56 -16.69 -28.01
C LEU A 65 38.39 -15.70 -28.13
N ARG A 66 37.88 -15.45 -29.34
CA ARG A 66 36.73 -14.56 -29.56
C ARG A 66 35.49 -15.02 -28.81
N LYS A 67 35.16 -16.32 -28.88
CA LYS A 67 34.05 -16.93 -28.13
C LYS A 67 34.24 -16.80 -26.62
N TYR A 68 35.47 -16.95 -26.14
CA TYR A 68 35.80 -16.76 -24.72
C TYR A 68 35.60 -15.30 -24.28
N LEU A 69 36.09 -14.34 -25.06
CA LEU A 69 35.89 -12.91 -24.81
C LEU A 69 34.40 -12.55 -24.81
N GLN A 70 33.64 -13.01 -25.80
CA GLN A 70 32.17 -12.82 -25.83
C GLN A 70 31.49 -13.33 -24.55
N ARG A 71 31.85 -14.53 -24.08
CA ARG A 71 31.31 -15.07 -22.82
C ARG A 71 31.72 -14.24 -21.61
N MET A 72 32.97 -13.80 -21.56
CA MET A 72 33.48 -12.96 -20.48
C MET A 72 32.74 -11.63 -20.43
N ILE A 73 32.54 -10.96 -21.58
CA ILE A 73 31.82 -9.69 -21.66
C ILE A 73 30.37 -9.83 -21.25
N ARG A 74 29.66 -10.88 -21.70
CA ARG A 74 28.29 -11.18 -21.24
C ARG A 74 28.23 -11.42 -19.73
N PHE A 75 29.24 -12.10 -19.17
CA PHE A 75 29.34 -12.30 -17.73
C PHE A 75 29.54 -10.97 -16.99
N LEU A 76 30.46 -10.13 -17.45
CA LEU A 76 30.72 -8.80 -16.87
C LEU A 76 29.50 -7.89 -16.94
N GLU A 77 28.79 -7.87 -18.07
CA GLU A 77 27.52 -7.11 -18.20
C GLU A 77 26.50 -7.57 -17.15
N LYS A 78 26.32 -8.89 -17.01
CA LYS A 78 25.38 -9.46 -16.03
C LYS A 78 25.77 -9.08 -14.59
N GLN A 79 27.05 -9.17 -14.24
CA GLN A 79 27.52 -8.75 -12.91
C GLN A 79 27.32 -7.25 -12.68
N TRP A 80 27.69 -6.43 -13.66
CA TRP A 80 27.53 -4.98 -13.61
C TRP A 80 26.07 -4.57 -13.36
N ARG A 81 25.11 -5.17 -14.10
CA ARG A 81 23.68 -4.91 -13.90
C ARG A 81 23.22 -5.28 -12.48
N LYS A 82 23.64 -6.45 -11.97
CA LYS A 82 23.29 -6.92 -10.63
C LYS A 82 23.83 -5.98 -9.54
N GLU A 83 25.08 -5.56 -9.64
CA GLU A 83 25.69 -4.62 -8.70
C GLU A 83 25.00 -3.25 -8.72
N ARG A 84 24.67 -2.76 -9.92
CA ARG A 84 23.97 -1.49 -10.10
C ARG A 84 22.54 -1.53 -9.55
N GLU A 85 21.81 -2.62 -9.77
CA GLU A 85 20.45 -2.79 -9.23
C GLU A 85 20.48 -2.80 -7.70
N ALA A 86 21.46 -3.50 -7.10
CA ALA A 86 21.65 -3.50 -5.65
C ALA A 86 21.98 -2.09 -5.13
N LYS A 87 22.87 -1.36 -5.81
CA LYS A 87 23.22 0.03 -5.45
C LYS A 87 22.03 0.99 -5.61
N GLN A 88 21.25 0.84 -6.67
CA GLN A 88 20.03 1.62 -6.92
C GLN A 88 18.98 1.34 -5.84
N THR A 89 18.73 0.06 -5.53
CA THR A 89 17.79 -0.35 -4.48
C THR A 89 18.16 0.25 -3.13
N ARG A 90 19.45 0.20 -2.74
CA ARG A 90 19.94 0.82 -1.50
C ARG A 90 19.72 2.33 -1.50
N LYS A 91 20.14 3.01 -2.57
CA LYS A 91 19.99 4.47 -2.66
C LYS A 91 18.53 4.92 -2.65
N ILE A 92 17.63 4.20 -3.34
CA ILE A 92 16.19 4.45 -3.24
C ILE A 92 15.76 4.28 -1.79
N SER A 93 16.16 3.20 -1.13
CA SER A 93 15.75 2.94 0.26
C SER A 93 16.23 4.02 1.22
N ASP A 94 17.49 4.44 1.10
CA ASP A 94 18.12 5.45 1.96
C ASP A 94 17.54 6.85 1.73
N GLN A 95 17.39 7.26 0.47
CA GLN A 95 16.94 8.63 0.13
C GLN A 95 15.42 8.78 0.14
N ALA A 96 14.69 7.69 -0.06
CA ALA A 96 13.25 7.66 0.08
C ALA A 96 12.79 7.38 1.51
N ASN A 97 13.68 6.88 2.38
CA ASN A 97 13.35 6.38 3.71
C ASN A 97 12.28 5.28 3.67
N ILE A 98 12.36 4.40 2.65
CA ILE A 98 11.37 3.35 2.38
C ILE A 98 12.10 2.05 2.08
N ASN A 99 11.90 1.01 2.89
CA ASN A 99 12.41 -0.32 2.58
C ASN A 99 11.45 -1.04 1.63
N ILE A 100 11.80 -1.11 0.35
CA ILE A 100 10.94 -1.69 -0.71
C ILE A 100 10.54 -3.14 -0.41
N ASN A 101 11.46 -3.95 0.13
CA ASN A 101 11.18 -5.36 0.40
C ASN A 101 10.21 -5.53 1.56
N GLU A 102 10.36 -4.73 2.63
CA GLU A 102 9.41 -4.73 3.74
C GLU A 102 8.05 -4.15 3.30
N TRP A 103 8.07 -3.06 2.55
CA TRP A 103 6.85 -2.45 2.01
C TRP A 103 6.03 -3.47 1.21
N LEU A 104 6.65 -4.22 0.29
CA LEU A 104 6.00 -5.29 -0.49
C LEU A 104 5.44 -6.44 0.36
N LYS A 105 5.89 -6.65 1.60
CA LYS A 105 5.29 -7.65 2.51
C LYS A 105 3.99 -7.17 3.13
N THR A 106 3.82 -5.86 3.26
CA THR A 106 2.62 -5.24 3.85
C THR A 106 1.48 -5.04 2.83
N ILE A 107 1.76 -5.25 1.54
CA ILE A 107 0.77 -5.17 0.46
C ILE A 107 0.07 -6.54 0.32
N PRO A 108 -1.26 -6.60 0.30
CA PRO A 108 -2.01 -7.83 0.02
C PRO A 108 -1.64 -8.45 -1.33
N ASP A 109 -1.65 -9.79 -1.42
CA ASP A 109 -1.16 -10.51 -2.60
C ASP A 109 -1.88 -10.11 -3.91
N GLU A 110 -3.18 -9.84 -3.83
CA GLU A 110 -3.99 -9.38 -4.97
C GLU A 110 -3.43 -8.10 -5.60
N ILE A 111 -3.06 -7.12 -4.76
CA ILE A 111 -2.50 -5.83 -5.21
C ILE A 111 -1.03 -6.01 -5.57
N LYS A 112 -0.30 -6.81 -4.79
CA LYS A 112 1.14 -7.05 -4.95
C LYS A 112 1.48 -7.65 -6.31
N LYS A 113 0.59 -8.45 -6.90
CA LYS A 113 0.76 -9.06 -8.23
C LYS A 113 1.05 -8.02 -9.31
N ASP A 114 0.33 -6.90 -9.31
CA ASP A 114 0.48 -5.84 -10.31
C ASP A 114 1.46 -4.76 -9.84
N PHE A 115 1.49 -4.51 -8.52
CA PHE A 115 2.34 -3.48 -7.92
C PHE A 115 3.83 -3.86 -7.88
N GLY A 116 4.14 -5.13 -7.62
CA GLY A 116 5.51 -5.64 -7.55
C GLY A 116 6.31 -5.41 -8.84
N PRO A 117 5.79 -5.78 -10.02
CA PRO A 117 6.44 -5.51 -11.31
C PRO A 117 6.73 -4.03 -11.56
N ILE A 118 5.84 -3.13 -11.14
CA ILE A 118 6.03 -1.68 -11.27
C ILE A 118 7.23 -1.24 -10.43
N LEU A 119 7.30 -1.66 -9.16
CA LEU A 119 8.42 -1.34 -8.27
C LEU A 119 9.74 -1.94 -8.77
N ASP A 120 9.70 -3.18 -9.27
CA ASP A 120 10.88 -3.83 -9.85
C ASP A 120 11.41 -3.10 -11.08
N SER A 121 10.54 -2.50 -11.90
CA SER A 121 10.97 -1.71 -13.06
C SER A 121 11.88 -0.55 -12.67
N PHE A 122 11.61 0.11 -11.54
CA PHE A 122 12.42 1.22 -11.02
C PHE A 122 13.78 0.76 -10.48
N ARG A 123 13.86 -0.46 -9.95
CA ARG A 123 15.11 -1.06 -9.46
C ARG A 123 16.02 -1.48 -10.62
N ARG A 124 15.41 -2.02 -11.69
CA ARG A 124 16.11 -2.50 -12.89
C ARG A 124 16.48 -1.39 -13.87
N ASN A 125 15.91 -0.19 -13.73
CA ASN A 125 16.24 0.98 -14.54
C ASN A 125 17.61 1.58 -14.13
N VAL A 126 18.66 0.78 -14.28
CA VAL A 126 20.05 1.10 -13.91
C VAL A 126 20.84 1.78 -15.02
N ASP A 127 20.29 1.71 -16.23
CA ASP A 127 20.91 2.16 -17.46
C ASP A 127 20.88 3.68 -17.60
N PHE A 128 20.06 4.42 -16.85
CA PHE A 128 19.97 5.89 -16.93
C PHE A 128 20.24 6.56 -15.58
N PRO A 129 21.52 6.73 -15.17
CA PRO A 129 21.90 7.34 -13.90
C PRO A 129 21.33 8.75 -13.68
N GLU A 130 21.14 9.51 -14.75
CA GLU A 130 20.59 10.87 -14.75
C GLU A 130 19.12 10.93 -14.30
N LYS A 131 18.36 9.86 -14.53
CA LYS A 131 16.96 9.73 -14.11
C LYS A 131 16.79 9.27 -12.66
N GLN A 132 17.90 9.07 -11.95
CA GLN A 132 17.88 8.49 -10.60
C GLN A 132 17.05 9.31 -9.61
N ASN A 133 17.13 10.64 -9.65
CA ASN A 133 16.34 11.50 -8.76
C ASN A 133 14.84 11.45 -9.09
N GLU A 134 14.49 11.39 -10.39
CA GLU A 134 13.11 11.24 -10.86
C GLU A 134 12.53 9.89 -10.37
N ILE A 135 13.30 8.80 -10.48
CA ILE A 135 12.91 7.49 -9.96
C ILE A 135 12.64 7.56 -8.46
N ILE A 136 13.52 8.18 -7.67
CA ILE A 136 13.35 8.30 -6.22
C ILE A 136 12.10 9.12 -5.88
N SER A 137 11.86 10.22 -6.59
CA SER A 137 10.65 11.03 -6.41
C SER A 137 9.38 10.25 -6.77
N THR A 138 9.44 9.44 -7.83
CA THR A 138 8.32 8.60 -8.27
C THR A 138 8.02 7.53 -7.24
N VAL A 139 9.04 6.88 -6.68
CA VAL A 139 8.86 5.89 -5.60
C VAL A 139 8.26 6.54 -4.35
N LYS A 140 8.69 7.75 -3.97
CA LYS A 140 8.06 8.51 -2.86
C LYS A 140 6.59 8.80 -3.11
N ASN A 141 6.25 9.28 -4.31
CA ASN A 141 4.87 9.58 -4.67
C ASN A 141 4.01 8.31 -4.67
N LEU A 142 4.57 7.20 -5.20
CA LEU A 142 3.90 5.92 -5.23
C LEU A 142 3.67 5.36 -3.82
N HIS A 143 4.62 5.54 -2.91
CA HIS A 143 4.46 5.20 -1.49
C HIS A 143 3.39 6.05 -0.81
N GLY A 144 3.31 7.34 -1.15
CA GLY A 144 2.21 8.20 -0.70
C GLY A 144 0.82 7.73 -1.19
N LEU A 145 0.75 7.10 -2.36
CA LEU A 145 -0.49 6.53 -2.91
C LEU A 145 -0.81 5.15 -2.34
N VAL A 146 0.20 4.30 -2.19
CA VAL A 146 0.09 2.90 -1.75
C VAL A 146 0.97 2.69 -0.52
N PRO A 147 0.62 3.23 0.66
CA PRO A 147 1.46 3.09 1.85
C PRO A 147 1.47 1.66 2.37
N GLU A 148 2.25 1.38 3.41
CA GLU A 148 2.15 0.11 4.12
C GLU A 148 0.73 -0.14 4.61
N TYR A 149 0.28 -1.40 4.53
CA TYR A 149 -1.08 -1.80 4.88
C TYR A 149 -2.16 -0.96 4.16
N PRO A 150 -2.14 -0.90 2.82
CA PRO A 150 -2.90 0.08 2.04
C PRO A 150 -4.41 -0.02 2.29
N LEU A 151 -4.94 -1.22 2.49
CA LEU A 151 -6.35 -1.45 2.81
C LEU A 151 -6.81 -0.79 4.12
N LEU A 152 -5.90 -0.55 5.09
CA LEU A 152 -6.19 0.22 6.30
C LEU A 152 -6.29 1.72 5.99
N HIS A 153 -5.37 2.22 5.16
CA HIS A 153 -5.27 3.64 4.82
C HIS A 153 -6.36 4.09 3.85
N TRP A 154 -6.66 3.29 2.82
CA TRP A 154 -7.65 3.60 1.79
C TRP A 154 -9.09 3.50 2.26
N ARG A 155 -9.35 2.83 3.39
CA ARG A 155 -10.69 2.82 4.00
C ARG A 155 -11.08 4.14 4.66
N TYR A 156 -10.15 5.10 4.76
CA TYR A 156 -10.37 6.40 5.41
C TYR A 156 -11.01 6.26 6.79
N LEU A 157 -10.53 5.28 7.57
CA LEU A 157 -11.09 4.97 8.88
C LEU A 157 -11.03 6.21 9.80
N HIS A 158 -12.06 6.38 10.62
CA HIS A 158 -12.10 7.44 11.63
C HIS A 158 -10.85 7.35 12.53
N PRO A 159 -10.16 8.47 12.85
CA PRO A 159 -8.89 8.44 13.57
C PRO A 159 -8.92 7.68 14.89
N THR A 160 -10.01 7.82 15.67
CA THR A 160 -10.17 7.14 16.97
C THR A 160 -10.32 5.63 16.79
N LEU A 161 -11.05 5.19 15.76
CA LEU A 161 -11.15 3.77 15.42
C LEU A 161 -9.81 3.25 14.94
N LYS A 162 -9.17 3.94 13.98
CA LYS A 162 -7.90 3.54 13.39
C LYS A 162 -6.84 3.29 14.46
N ALA A 163 -6.69 4.23 15.40
CA ALA A 163 -5.73 4.11 16.50
C ALA A 163 -6.00 2.89 17.41
N ALA A 164 -7.27 2.54 17.62
CA ALA A 164 -7.63 1.41 18.48
C ALA A 164 -7.35 0.04 17.85
N ILE A 165 -7.34 -0.05 16.52
CA ILE A 165 -7.25 -1.34 15.80
C ILE A 165 -5.93 -1.54 15.05
N GLU A 166 -5.05 -0.53 15.04
CA GLU A 166 -3.87 -0.51 14.17
C GLU A 166 -2.95 -1.72 14.40
N ASP A 167 -2.71 -2.10 15.65
CA ASP A 167 -1.86 -3.24 15.99
C ASP A 167 -2.47 -4.57 15.53
N CYS A 168 -3.74 -4.82 15.84
CA CYS A 168 -4.47 -6.01 15.38
C CYS A 168 -4.47 -6.10 13.85
N TYR A 169 -4.70 -4.97 13.17
CA TYR A 169 -4.71 -4.93 11.71
C TYR A 169 -3.35 -5.32 11.12
N LYS A 170 -2.26 -4.77 11.66
CA LYS A 170 -0.90 -5.06 11.18
C LYS A 170 -0.51 -6.53 11.37
N LYS A 171 -1.08 -7.19 12.38
CA LYS A 171 -0.90 -8.62 12.65
C LYS A 171 -1.82 -9.53 11.83
N GLY A 172 -2.74 -8.97 11.03
CA GLY A 172 -3.75 -9.75 10.31
C GLY A 172 -4.89 -10.27 11.20
N GLU A 173 -5.01 -9.76 12.42
CA GLU A 173 -6.03 -10.17 13.40
C GLU A 173 -7.33 -9.37 13.17
N TYR A 174 -7.95 -9.53 11.99
CA TYR A 174 -9.08 -8.70 11.57
C TYR A 174 -10.34 -8.86 12.45
N TYR A 175 -10.58 -10.06 12.99
CA TYR A 175 -11.70 -10.34 13.90
C TYR A 175 -11.52 -9.59 15.22
N THR A 176 -10.31 -9.65 15.79
CA THR A 176 -9.93 -8.89 16.98
C THR A 176 -10.04 -7.39 16.73
N ALA A 177 -9.62 -6.91 15.56
CA ALA A 177 -9.75 -5.51 15.19
C ALA A 177 -11.21 -5.04 15.19
N VAL A 178 -12.15 -5.81 14.63
CA VAL A 178 -13.57 -5.46 14.68
C VAL A 178 -14.10 -5.50 16.11
N PHE A 179 -13.76 -6.54 16.87
CA PHE A 179 -14.19 -6.70 18.25
C PHE A 179 -13.74 -5.53 19.14
N GLU A 180 -12.46 -5.16 19.09
CA GLU A 180 -11.91 -4.00 19.81
C GLU A 180 -12.46 -2.68 19.27
N GLY A 181 -12.71 -2.58 17.96
CA GLY A 181 -13.37 -1.43 17.37
C GLY A 181 -14.76 -1.17 17.95
N VAL A 182 -15.61 -2.20 18.04
CA VAL A 182 -16.95 -2.07 18.62
C VAL A 182 -16.86 -1.71 20.10
N LYS A 183 -15.95 -2.33 20.86
CA LYS A 183 -15.68 -1.94 22.26
C LYS A 183 -15.30 -0.47 22.37
N LYS A 184 -14.37 -0.01 21.52
CA LYS A 184 -13.94 1.39 21.49
C LYS A 184 -15.11 2.33 21.22
N TYR A 185 -15.99 1.99 20.27
CA TYR A 185 -17.20 2.78 19.99
C TYR A 185 -18.10 2.91 21.23
N ILE A 186 -18.35 1.80 21.93
CA ILE A 186 -19.15 1.78 23.17
C ILE A 186 -18.50 2.67 24.23
N THR A 187 -17.18 2.60 24.41
CA THR A 187 -16.45 3.43 25.37
C THR A 187 -16.53 4.92 25.03
N GLU A 188 -16.37 5.29 23.76
CA GLU A 188 -16.51 6.70 23.32
C GLU A 188 -17.93 7.20 23.50
N LEU A 189 -18.94 6.38 23.17
CA LEU A 189 -20.35 6.71 23.39
C LEU A 189 -20.63 6.92 24.88
N GLN A 190 -20.13 6.03 25.73
CA GLN A 190 -20.30 6.13 27.18
C GLN A 190 -19.68 7.42 27.73
N THR A 191 -18.47 7.75 27.26
CA THR A 191 -17.74 8.96 27.65
C THR A 191 -18.50 10.23 27.24
N LYS A 192 -18.88 10.33 25.96
CA LYS A 192 -19.60 11.51 25.42
C LYS A 192 -20.98 11.72 26.06
N THR A 193 -21.64 10.64 26.45
CA THR A 193 -23.00 10.71 27.03
C THR A 193 -23.02 10.73 28.55
N ALA A 194 -21.86 10.59 29.20
CA ALA A 194 -21.71 10.41 30.65
C ALA A 194 -22.64 9.32 31.22
N SER A 195 -22.89 8.27 30.44
CA SER A 195 -23.83 7.21 30.80
C SER A 195 -23.21 6.18 31.74
N LYS A 196 -24.01 5.67 32.69
CA LYS A 196 -23.64 4.55 33.56
C LYS A 196 -23.99 3.19 32.95
N LEU A 197 -24.78 3.16 31.87
CA LEU A 197 -25.14 1.95 31.17
C LEU A 197 -23.91 1.38 30.44
N LYS A 198 -23.91 0.06 30.24
CA LYS A 198 -22.83 -0.66 29.58
C LYS A 198 -23.35 -1.49 28.42
N ASP A 199 -22.48 -1.71 27.44
CA ASP A 199 -22.65 -2.69 26.37
C ASP A 199 -23.99 -2.54 25.62
N TRP A 200 -24.69 -3.64 25.32
CA TRP A 200 -26.00 -3.62 24.63
C TRP A 200 -27.00 -2.62 25.25
N ASN A 201 -27.13 -2.63 26.58
CA ASN A 201 -28.06 -1.74 27.29
C ASN A 201 -27.74 -0.26 27.05
N LEU A 202 -26.46 0.10 26.91
CA LEU A 202 -26.07 1.46 26.55
C LEU A 202 -26.58 1.82 25.15
N LEU A 203 -26.30 0.98 24.16
CA LEU A 203 -26.63 1.23 22.76
C LEU A 203 -28.15 1.39 22.57
N GLU A 204 -28.92 0.49 23.16
CA GLU A 204 -30.38 0.50 23.05
C GLU A 204 -31.01 1.75 23.69
N ASN A 205 -30.52 2.16 24.87
CA ASN A 205 -31.13 3.24 25.64
C ASN A 205 -30.66 4.64 25.23
N ILE A 206 -29.41 4.82 24.82
CA ILE A 206 -28.91 6.13 24.36
C ILE A 206 -29.60 6.55 23.08
N TYR A 207 -29.78 5.61 22.15
CA TYR A 207 -30.50 5.82 20.91
C TYR A 207 -31.99 5.46 21.01
N ALA A 208 -32.55 5.40 22.21
CA ALA A 208 -33.97 5.15 22.39
C ALA A 208 -34.80 6.22 21.65
N LEU A 209 -35.83 5.75 20.95
CA LEU A 209 -36.69 6.59 20.13
C LEU A 209 -38.08 6.72 20.75
N GLU A 210 -38.70 7.86 20.55
CA GLU A 210 -40.09 8.11 20.90
C GLU A 210 -40.90 8.46 19.65
N LYS A 211 -42.12 7.94 19.58
CA LYS A 211 -43.07 8.27 18.51
C LYS A 211 -43.79 9.56 18.87
N LYS A 212 -43.80 10.54 17.97
CA LYS A 212 -44.54 11.80 18.13
C LYS A 212 -45.36 12.09 16.88
N LYS A 213 -46.60 12.56 17.10
CA LYS A 213 -47.43 13.16 16.05
C LYS A 213 -46.97 14.60 15.83
N VAL A 214 -46.73 14.99 14.58
CA VAL A 214 -46.34 16.36 14.23
C VAL A 214 -47.19 16.82 13.06
N GLY A 215 -48.34 17.41 13.35
CA GLY A 215 -49.32 17.87 12.36
C GLY A 215 -50.02 16.72 11.61
N GLY A 216 -51.35 16.71 11.61
CA GLY A 216 -52.14 15.65 10.96
C GLY A 216 -52.00 14.27 11.61
N ASP A 217 -52.21 13.20 10.83
CA ASP A 217 -52.22 11.80 11.32
C ASP A 217 -50.85 11.11 11.31
N ASN A 218 -49.83 11.75 10.73
CA ASN A 218 -48.50 11.14 10.59
C ASN A 218 -47.73 11.08 11.92
N GLN A 219 -47.06 9.95 12.15
CA GLN A 219 -46.20 9.70 13.31
C GLN A 219 -44.75 9.53 12.89
N TYR A 220 -43.85 10.20 13.58
CA TYR A 220 -42.42 10.12 13.32
C TYR A 220 -41.67 9.69 14.59
N PHE A 221 -40.53 9.02 14.40
CA PHE A 221 -39.61 8.67 15.48
C PHE A 221 -38.61 9.80 15.69
N PHE A 222 -38.48 10.23 16.94
CA PHE A 222 -37.50 11.20 17.39
C PHE A 222 -36.58 10.60 18.46
N PRO A 223 -35.35 11.08 18.60
CA PRO A 223 -34.45 10.63 19.64
C PRO A 223 -34.95 11.13 20.99
N LYS A 224 -34.97 10.26 22.00
CA LYS A 224 -35.53 10.62 23.32
C LYS A 224 -34.60 11.53 24.14
N ARG A 225 -33.28 11.40 23.96
CA ARG A 225 -32.27 12.11 24.78
C ARG A 225 -31.07 12.59 23.99
N TRP A 226 -30.57 11.77 23.07
CA TRP A 226 -29.34 12.03 22.34
C TRP A 226 -29.55 11.77 20.86
N SER A 227 -28.90 12.59 20.05
CA SER A 227 -29.08 12.59 18.61
C SER A 227 -27.77 12.94 17.92
N VAL A 228 -27.50 12.27 16.80
CA VAL A 228 -26.31 12.48 15.96
C VAL A 228 -26.59 13.40 14.77
N ILE A 229 -27.79 13.99 14.72
CA ILE A 229 -28.23 14.81 13.58
C ILE A 229 -28.62 16.24 13.95
N GLU A 230 -28.65 16.62 15.24
CA GLU A 230 -29.16 17.94 15.67
C GLU A 230 -28.41 19.12 15.04
N LYS A 231 -27.09 18.99 14.89
CA LYS A 231 -26.25 20.07 14.34
C LYS A 231 -26.44 20.30 12.84
N TYR A 232 -27.16 19.43 12.14
CA TYR A 232 -27.24 19.45 10.68
C TYR A 232 -28.47 20.23 10.20
N LYS A 233 -28.25 21.15 9.27
CA LYS A 233 -29.27 21.95 8.60
C LYS A 233 -29.13 21.82 7.08
N LYS A 234 -30.17 22.20 6.34
CA LYS A 234 -30.08 22.36 4.89
C LYS A 234 -29.19 23.57 4.54
N LEU A 235 -28.85 23.71 3.26
CA LEU A 235 -28.01 24.80 2.75
C LEU A 235 -28.62 26.20 3.02
N ASP A 236 -29.95 26.30 3.10
CA ASP A 236 -30.68 27.52 3.43
C ASP A 236 -30.85 27.74 4.95
N ASN A 237 -30.12 26.98 5.78
CA ASN A 237 -30.22 26.93 7.23
C ASN A 237 -31.57 26.43 7.80
N THR A 238 -32.49 25.94 6.96
CA THR A 238 -33.74 25.35 7.43
C THR A 238 -33.54 23.91 7.92
N ASP A 239 -34.52 23.42 8.66
CA ASP A 239 -34.56 22.04 9.13
C ASP A 239 -34.86 21.05 8.01
N PHE A 240 -34.21 19.88 8.06
CA PHE A 240 -34.65 18.69 7.32
C PHE A 240 -36.08 18.31 7.72
N ASP A 241 -36.84 17.75 6.78
CA ASP A 241 -38.19 17.28 7.05
C ASP A 241 -38.18 16.15 8.10
N ASN A 242 -39.31 16.01 8.80
CA ASN A 242 -39.42 15.08 9.92
C ASN A 242 -39.25 13.61 9.49
N GLU A 243 -39.63 13.27 8.26
CA GLU A 243 -39.51 11.91 7.73
C GLU A 243 -38.04 11.55 7.49
N THR A 244 -37.29 12.41 6.82
CA THR A 244 -35.84 12.27 6.60
C THR A 244 -35.10 12.16 7.93
N LYS A 245 -35.38 13.06 8.88
CA LYS A 245 -34.79 12.99 10.23
C LYS A 245 -35.09 11.65 10.89
N SER A 246 -36.35 11.23 10.86
CA SER A 246 -36.81 9.99 11.47
C SER A 246 -36.13 8.76 10.87
N ASN A 247 -36.01 8.71 9.54
CA ASN A 247 -35.37 7.61 8.83
C ASN A 247 -33.88 7.51 9.13
N ILE A 248 -33.17 8.65 9.18
CA ILE A 248 -31.74 8.67 9.52
C ILE A 248 -31.52 8.21 10.96
N ILE A 249 -32.32 8.70 11.91
CA ILE A 249 -32.20 8.35 13.33
C ILE A 249 -32.49 6.85 13.56
N GLN A 250 -33.56 6.34 12.97
CA GLN A 250 -33.90 4.92 13.05
C GLN A 250 -32.82 4.05 12.40
N GLY A 251 -32.35 4.43 11.21
CA GLY A 251 -31.27 3.74 10.51
C GLY A 251 -29.98 3.70 11.33
N HIS A 252 -29.57 4.84 11.90
CA HIS A 252 -28.38 4.92 12.77
C HIS A 252 -28.50 4.00 13.98
N ARG A 253 -29.64 4.03 14.69
CA ARG A 253 -29.89 3.13 15.83
C ARG A 253 -29.76 1.68 15.42
N ASN A 254 -30.44 1.28 14.33
CA ASN A 254 -30.44 -0.10 13.86
C ASN A 254 -29.03 -0.54 13.45
N LEU A 255 -28.26 0.32 12.78
CA LEU A 255 -26.89 0.01 12.38
C LEU A 255 -25.97 -0.18 13.59
N VAL A 256 -26.09 0.66 14.62
CA VAL A 256 -25.30 0.51 15.86
C VAL A 256 -25.60 -0.83 16.55
N LEU A 257 -26.88 -1.20 16.68
CA LEU A 257 -27.29 -2.47 17.28
C LEU A 257 -26.86 -3.66 16.42
N ALA A 258 -27.01 -3.57 15.10
CA ALA A 258 -26.58 -4.59 14.15
C ALA A 258 -25.07 -4.80 14.19
N MET A 259 -24.26 -3.74 14.27
CA MET A 259 -22.80 -3.87 14.39
C MET A 259 -22.39 -4.65 15.65
N TRP A 260 -23.10 -4.43 16.76
CA TRP A 260 -22.88 -5.18 17.98
C TRP A 260 -23.28 -6.66 17.81
N GLN A 261 -24.49 -6.90 17.32
CA GLN A 261 -25.08 -8.24 17.27
C GLN A 261 -24.52 -9.13 16.16
N ALA A 262 -24.14 -8.55 15.02
CA ALA A 262 -23.62 -9.29 13.89
C ALA A 262 -22.12 -9.56 14.01
N PHE A 263 -21.34 -8.66 14.61
CA PHE A 263 -19.88 -8.82 14.65
C PHE A 263 -19.35 -9.07 16.05
N ARG A 264 -19.66 -8.20 17.03
CA ARG A 264 -19.08 -8.35 18.37
C ARG A 264 -19.57 -9.63 19.06
N ASP A 265 -20.87 -9.88 19.01
CA ASP A 265 -21.49 -11.01 19.70
C ASP A 265 -20.97 -12.36 19.18
N PRO A 266 -20.99 -12.65 17.87
CA PRO A 266 -20.53 -13.94 17.36
C PRO A 266 -19.03 -14.16 17.55
N ILE A 267 -18.21 -13.12 17.35
CA ILE A 267 -16.75 -13.18 17.59
C ILE A 267 -16.44 -13.46 19.08
N SER A 268 -17.32 -13.06 20.00
CA SER A 268 -17.15 -13.34 21.43
C SER A 268 -17.53 -14.77 21.84
N HIS A 269 -18.33 -15.44 21.01
CA HIS A 269 -18.92 -16.74 21.32
C HIS A 269 -18.29 -17.91 20.58
N GLU A 270 -17.57 -17.66 19.49
CA GLU A 270 -16.94 -18.69 18.65
C GLU A 270 -15.42 -18.49 18.53
N LEU A 271 -14.69 -19.58 18.28
CA LEU A 271 -13.27 -19.53 17.97
C LEU A 271 -13.05 -18.84 16.61
N VAL A 272 -12.18 -17.83 16.61
CA VAL A 272 -11.84 -17.08 15.39
C VAL A 272 -11.33 -17.99 14.27
N ASP A 273 -10.58 -19.04 14.60
CA ASP A 273 -10.07 -20.00 13.62
C ASP A 273 -11.19 -20.79 12.93
N GLU A 274 -12.25 -21.16 13.65
CA GLU A 274 -13.42 -21.85 13.08
C GLU A 274 -14.20 -20.91 12.16
N LEU A 275 -14.44 -19.67 12.59
CA LEU A 275 -15.09 -18.65 11.77
C LEU A 275 -14.34 -18.41 10.44
N ARG A 276 -13.01 -18.32 10.53
CA ARG A 276 -12.13 -18.06 9.39
C ARG A 276 -12.01 -19.25 8.45
N SER A 277 -11.71 -20.43 8.98
CA SER A 277 -11.42 -21.62 8.16
C SER A 277 -12.66 -22.20 7.49
N SER A 278 -13.84 -22.08 8.12
CA SER A 278 -15.12 -22.45 7.52
C SER A 278 -15.59 -21.48 6.42
N GLY A 279 -15.05 -20.26 6.40
CA GLY A 279 -15.51 -19.19 5.52
C GLY A 279 -16.85 -18.58 5.92
N LEU A 280 -17.39 -18.91 7.11
CA LEU A 280 -18.64 -18.35 7.63
C LEU A 280 -18.53 -16.84 7.86
N TYR A 281 -17.37 -16.41 8.36
CA TYR A 281 -17.00 -15.01 8.47
C TYR A 281 -15.61 -14.85 7.88
N THR A 282 -15.46 -14.00 6.88
CA THR A 282 -14.18 -13.78 6.18
C THR A 282 -13.46 -12.54 6.71
N GLU A 283 -12.17 -12.44 6.41
CA GLU A 283 -11.40 -11.20 6.68
C GLU A 283 -12.02 -9.99 5.97
N LYS A 284 -12.59 -10.19 4.78
CA LYS A 284 -13.28 -9.13 4.04
C LYS A 284 -14.52 -8.63 4.78
N ASP A 285 -15.30 -9.53 5.38
CA ASP A 285 -16.46 -9.14 6.20
C ASP A 285 -16.02 -8.27 7.37
N CYS A 286 -14.92 -8.64 8.03
CA CYS A 286 -14.34 -7.83 9.10
C CYS A 286 -13.90 -6.44 8.59
N LEU A 287 -13.26 -6.37 7.44
CA LEU A 287 -12.83 -5.11 6.83
C LEU A 287 -14.02 -4.21 6.45
N ASP A 288 -15.14 -4.77 5.98
CA ASP A 288 -16.36 -4.03 5.67
C ASP A 288 -17.06 -3.53 6.94
N ALA A 289 -17.04 -4.34 8.00
CA ALA A 289 -17.50 -3.96 9.33
C ALA A 289 -16.75 -2.73 9.87
N LEU A 290 -15.42 -2.70 9.72
CA LEU A 290 -14.61 -1.55 10.14
C LEU A 290 -14.98 -0.26 9.38
N SER A 291 -15.35 -0.37 8.10
CA SER A 291 -15.82 0.79 7.33
C SER A 291 -17.18 1.30 7.82
N LEU A 292 -18.12 0.40 8.14
CA LEU A 292 -19.41 0.77 8.74
C LEU A 292 -19.22 1.38 10.12
N LEU A 293 -18.34 0.81 10.93
CA LEU A 293 -18.01 1.32 12.24
C LEU A 293 -17.38 2.72 12.16
N SER A 294 -16.48 2.95 11.19
CA SER A 294 -15.92 4.27 10.91
C SER A 294 -17.00 5.31 10.59
N HIS A 295 -18.03 4.93 9.83
CA HIS A 295 -19.20 5.80 9.61
C HIS A 295 -19.90 6.15 10.94
N LEU A 296 -20.13 5.16 11.80
CA LEU A 296 -20.74 5.37 13.12
C LEU A 296 -19.90 6.31 14.00
N PHE A 297 -18.57 6.19 14.02
CA PHE A 297 -17.69 7.10 14.75
C PHE A 297 -17.82 8.55 14.27
N ARG A 298 -17.91 8.80 12.95
CA ARG A 298 -18.13 10.16 12.42
C ARG A 298 -19.46 10.75 12.88
N ARG A 299 -20.53 9.94 12.92
CA ARG A 299 -21.82 10.36 13.48
C ARG A 299 -21.73 10.61 14.99
N LEU A 300 -20.93 9.81 15.69
CA LEU A 300 -20.73 9.93 17.13
C LEU A 300 -19.99 11.22 17.51
N ASP A 301 -19.10 11.74 16.66
CA ASP A 301 -18.48 13.06 16.88
C ASP A 301 -19.53 14.18 17.05
N ASP A 302 -20.70 13.97 16.46
CA ASP A 302 -21.75 14.96 16.34
C ASP A 302 -22.91 14.72 17.31
N ILE A 303 -22.73 13.79 18.24
CA ILE A 303 -23.74 13.45 19.23
C ILE A 303 -24.00 14.64 20.15
N GLN A 304 -25.26 15.01 20.30
CA GLN A 304 -25.71 16.11 21.14
C GLN A 304 -26.98 15.72 21.89
N LYS A 305 -27.20 16.33 23.06
CA LYS A 305 -28.48 16.19 23.76
C LYS A 305 -29.56 16.80 22.89
N THR A 306 -30.67 16.09 22.69
CA THR A 306 -31.81 16.62 21.95
C THR A 306 -32.32 17.88 22.63
N THR A 307 -32.33 18.98 21.89
CA THR A 307 -32.94 20.22 22.37
C THR A 307 -34.45 19.99 22.40
N THR A 308 -34.98 19.71 23.59
CA THR A 308 -36.44 19.68 23.75
C THR A 308 -36.93 21.07 23.38
N ILE A 309 -37.87 21.17 22.43
CA ILE A 309 -38.59 22.40 22.10
C ILE A 309 -39.26 22.90 23.39
N GLN A 310 -38.58 23.76 24.14
CA GLN A 310 -39.19 24.67 25.11
C GLN A 310 -39.71 25.88 24.31
N GLN A 311 -40.67 25.64 23.42
CA GLN A 311 -41.45 26.71 22.79
C GLN A 311 -42.90 26.25 22.69
N ALA A 312 -43.54 26.13 23.86
CA ALA A 312 -45.00 26.07 23.97
C ALA A 312 -45.47 26.55 25.36
N THR A 313 -44.90 27.65 25.86
CA THR A 313 -45.47 28.41 27.00
C THR A 313 -44.98 29.84 26.95
N THR A 314 -45.38 30.60 25.94
CA THR A 314 -45.44 32.08 26.05
C THR A 314 -46.48 32.64 25.08
N TYR A 315 -47.74 32.28 25.28
CA TYR A 315 -48.89 33.11 24.92
C TYR A 315 -50.02 32.76 25.89
N GLN A 316 -50.02 33.44 27.03
CA GLN A 316 -51.23 33.74 27.81
C GLN A 316 -51.32 35.25 27.90
#